data_AF-A0A317H1D4-F1
#
_entry.id   AF-A0A317H1D4-F1
#
_cell.length_a   1.000
_cell.length_b   1.000
_cell.length_c   1.000
_cell.angle_alpha   90.00
_cell.angle_beta   90.00
_cell.angle_gamma   90.00
#
_symmetry.space_group_name_H-M   'P 1'
#
loop_
_entity.id
_entity.type
_entity.pdbx_description
1 polymer ?
#
loop_
_entity_poly.entity_id
_entity_poly.type
_entity_poly.pdbx_seq_one_letter_code
_entity_poly.pdbx_strand_id
1 'polypeptide(L)'
;MRKIDAFAHILPRSYLDRLERQLEKTMAPSRLDYYREGVFNFDPVLTDLDARWRKIEPYGDYAQVLVLAVPPLEDVGPPQVAAEFARIANDEMA
;
A
#
# COMPACT_ATOMS: atom_id res chain seq x y z
N MET A 1 -4.99 -24.99 -13.23
CA MET A 1 -3.66 -24.40 -13.47
C MET A 1 -3.57 -23.15 -12.62
N ARG A 2 -2.60 -23.08 -11.72
CA ARG A 2 -2.43 -21.94 -10.84
C ARG A 2 -2.04 -20.68 -11.62
N LYS A 3 -2.69 -19.56 -11.31
CA LYS A 3 -2.31 -18.22 -11.79
C LYS A 3 -1.62 -17.47 -10.67
N ILE A 4 -0.50 -16.82 -10.99
CA ILE A 4 0.26 -15.99 -10.03
C ILE A 4 0.35 -14.58 -10.61
N ASP A 5 -0.11 -13.61 -9.83
CA ASP A 5 0.03 -12.18 -10.10
C ASP A 5 1.14 -11.60 -9.22
N ALA A 6 2.16 -11.00 -9.84
CA ALA A 6 3.33 -10.46 -9.14
C ALA A 6 3.37 -8.93 -9.09
N PHE A 7 2.26 -8.26 -9.46
CA PHE A 7 2.11 -6.80 -9.41
C PHE A 7 0.86 -6.37 -8.62
N ALA A 8 0.49 -7.18 -7.64
CA ALA A 8 -0.68 -6.94 -6.79
C ALA A 8 -0.33 -5.95 -5.66
N HIS A 9 -0.65 -4.68 -5.87
CA HIS A 9 -0.36 -3.63 -4.89
C HIS A 9 -1.22 -3.78 -3.62
N ILE A 10 -0.61 -3.58 -2.45
CA ILE A 10 -1.27 -3.53 -1.13
C ILE A 10 -0.81 -2.30 -0.36
N LEU A 11 -1.68 -1.78 0.51
CA LEU A 11 -1.39 -0.68 1.40
C LEU A 11 -1.93 -1.04 2.79
N PRO A 12 -1.13 -1.73 3.63
CA PRO A 12 -1.59 -2.17 4.94
C PRO A 12 -2.11 -1.01 5.80
N ARG A 13 -3.17 -1.26 6.57
CA ARG A 13 -3.94 -0.19 7.23
C ARG A 13 -3.09 0.59 8.24
N SER A 14 -2.31 -0.11 9.06
CA SER A 14 -1.50 0.55 10.10
C SER A 14 -0.34 1.34 9.48
N TYR A 15 0.22 0.84 8.38
CA TYR A 15 1.22 1.52 7.56
C TYR A 15 0.64 2.79 6.95
N LEU A 16 -0.54 2.72 6.33
CA LEU A 16 -1.23 3.89 5.75
C LEU A 16 -1.45 4.99 6.79
N ASP A 17 -1.96 4.63 7.97
CA ASP A 17 -2.22 5.60 9.05
C ASP A 17 -0.95 6.34 9.51
N ARG A 18 0.21 5.68 9.45
CA ARG A 18 1.51 6.29 9.78
C ARG A 18 2.05 7.11 8.60
N LEU A 19 1.87 6.58 7.39
CA LEU A 19 2.32 7.19 6.15
C LEU A 19 1.65 8.55 5.95
N GLU A 20 0.32 8.64 6.09
CA GLU A 20 -0.39 9.91 5.91
C GLU A 20 0.13 11.00 6.86
N ARG A 21 0.33 10.67 8.15
CA ARG A 21 0.89 11.61 9.14
C ARG A 21 2.31 12.06 8.81
N GLN A 22 3.08 11.21 8.14
CA GLN A 22 4.42 11.55 7.69
C GLN A 22 4.36 12.45 6.45
N LEU A 23 3.52 12.11 5.47
CA LEU A 23 3.36 12.88 4.24
C LEU A 23 2.77 14.27 4.48
N GLU A 24 1.93 14.45 5.49
CA GLU A 24 1.47 15.78 5.93
C GLU A 24 2.62 16.73 6.30
N LYS A 25 3.80 16.19 6.66
CA LYS A 25 4.98 16.97 7.04
C LYS A 25 5.98 17.13 5.90
N THR A 26 6.02 16.18 4.96
CA THR A 26 7.06 16.11 3.93
C THR A 26 6.56 16.42 2.52
N MET A 27 5.24 16.49 2.31
CA MET A 27 4.63 16.61 1.01
C MET A 27 3.72 17.84 0.92
N ALA A 28 3.69 18.48 -0.26
CA ALA A 28 2.76 19.57 -0.51
C ALA A 28 1.30 19.07 -0.44
N PRO A 29 0.35 19.85 0.11
CA PRO A 29 -1.04 19.43 0.29
C PRO A 29 -1.70 18.88 -0.98
N SER A 30 -1.52 19.57 -2.12
CA SER A 30 -2.10 19.13 -3.40
C SER A 30 -1.58 17.77 -3.89
N ARG A 31 -0.31 17.44 -3.58
CA ARG A 31 0.28 16.14 -3.92
C ARG A 31 -0.21 15.05 -2.96
N LEU A 32 -0.42 15.39 -1.68
CA LEU A 32 -1.02 14.48 -0.72
C LEU A 32 -2.49 14.16 -1.06
N ASP A 33 -3.26 15.17 -1.48
CA ASP A 33 -4.65 14.99 -1.91
C ASP A 33 -4.75 14.08 -3.13
N TYR A 34 -3.81 14.20 -4.08
CA TYR A 34 -3.70 13.26 -5.20
C TYR A 34 -3.55 11.80 -4.75
N TYR A 35 -2.70 11.52 -3.75
CA TYR A 35 -2.56 10.16 -3.25
C TYR A 35 -3.80 9.69 -2.48
N ARG A 36 -4.40 10.56 -1.67
CA ARG A 36 -5.62 10.22 -0.91
C ARG A 36 -6.78 9.83 -1.82
N GLU A 37 -7.03 10.63 -2.85
CA GLU A 37 -8.16 10.42 -3.75
C GLU A 37 -7.86 9.38 -4.85
N GLY A 38 -6.66 9.45 -5.44
CA GLY A 38 -6.29 8.62 -6.58
C GLY A 38 -5.77 7.25 -6.23
N VAL A 39 -5.35 7.01 -4.97
CA VAL A 39 -4.71 5.76 -4.56
C VAL A 39 -5.29 5.23 -3.26
N PHE A 40 -5.08 5.92 -2.14
CA PHE A 40 -5.32 5.35 -0.80
C PHE A 40 -6.77 4.95 -0.59
N ASN A 41 -7.70 5.74 -1.11
CA ASN A 41 -9.15 5.51 -0.99
C ASN A 41 -9.79 5.01 -2.29
N PHE A 42 -9.00 4.65 -3.32
CA PHE A 42 -9.54 4.26 -4.63
C PHE A 42 -10.31 2.94 -4.59
N ASP A 43 -9.76 1.91 -3.93
CA ASP A 43 -10.40 0.60 -3.80
C ASP A 43 -10.12 0.02 -2.40
N PRO A 44 -11.15 -0.42 -1.64
CA PRO A 44 -10.98 -1.06 -0.33
C PRO A 44 -9.98 -2.22 -0.31
N VAL A 45 -9.81 -2.95 -1.43
CA VAL A 45 -8.86 -4.09 -1.52
C VAL A 45 -7.40 -3.72 -1.23
N LEU A 46 -7.05 -2.43 -1.24
CA LEU A 46 -5.73 -1.96 -0.87
C LEU A 46 -5.45 -2.15 0.62
N THR A 47 -6.43 -1.89 1.49
CA THR A 47 -6.27 -1.90 2.95
C THR A 47 -7.07 -2.99 3.67
N ASP A 48 -8.09 -3.55 3.01
CA ASP A 48 -9.01 -4.55 3.56
C ASP A 48 -8.78 -5.92 2.90
N LEU A 49 -8.26 -6.87 3.69
CA LEU A 49 -7.98 -8.22 3.23
C LEU A 49 -9.26 -9.01 2.93
N ASP A 50 -10.37 -8.78 3.64
CA ASP A 50 -11.63 -9.45 3.35
C ASP A 50 -12.23 -8.97 2.04
N ALA A 51 -12.15 -7.66 1.77
CA ALA A 51 -12.50 -7.10 0.46
C ALA A 51 -11.63 -7.71 -0.65
N ARG A 52 -10.32 -7.83 -0.42
CA ARG A 52 -9.39 -8.47 -1.37
C ARG A 52 -9.75 -9.94 -1.61
N TRP A 53 -10.01 -10.72 -0.56
CA TRP A 53 -10.37 -12.13 -0.70
C TRP A 53 -11.64 -12.32 -1.52
N ARG A 54 -12.70 -11.55 -1.23
CA ARG A 54 -13.94 -11.55 -2.03
C ARG A 54 -13.69 -11.19 -3.50
N LYS A 55 -12.75 -10.27 -3.76
CA LYS A 55 -12.41 -9.86 -5.13
C LYS A 55 -11.73 -10.97 -5.92
N ILE A 56 -10.89 -11.77 -5.25
CA ILE A 56 -10.08 -12.78 -5.94
C ILE A 56 -10.70 -14.19 -5.95
N GLU A 57 -11.64 -14.47 -5.06
CA GLU A 57 -12.33 -15.76 -4.93
C GLU A 57 -12.86 -16.33 -6.26
N PRO A 58 -13.48 -15.54 -7.17
CA PRO A 58 -13.97 -16.06 -8.45
C PRO A 58 -12.87 -16.60 -9.40
N TYR A 59 -11.59 -16.30 -9.15
CA TYR A 59 -10.47 -16.74 -10.01
C TYR A 59 -9.93 -18.13 -9.66
N GLY A 60 -10.45 -18.79 -8.61
CA GLY A 60 -10.09 -20.16 -8.24
C GLY A 60 -8.66 -20.27 -7.73
N ASP A 61 -7.84 -21.09 -8.40
CA ASP A 61 -6.41 -21.30 -8.06
C ASP A 61 -5.57 -20.09 -8.51
N TYR A 62 -5.75 -18.96 -7.82
CA TYR A 62 -5.09 -17.69 -8.05
C TYR A 62 -4.36 -17.22 -6.79
N ALA A 63 -3.13 -16.75 -6.95
CA ALA A 63 -2.32 -16.23 -5.87
C ALA A 63 -1.65 -14.92 -6.25
N GLN A 64 -1.35 -14.10 -5.24
CA GLN A 64 -0.70 -12.81 -5.40
C GLN A 64 0.64 -12.80 -4.68
N VAL A 65 1.67 -12.24 -5.31
CA VAL A 65 2.85 -11.72 -4.64
C VAL A 65 2.60 -10.23 -4.42
N LEU A 66 2.46 -9.85 -3.16
CA LEU A 66 2.07 -8.50 -2.79
C LEU A 66 3.25 -7.54 -2.96
N VAL A 67 2.96 -6.35 -3.48
CA VAL A 67 3.90 -5.24 -3.66
C VAL A 67 3.36 -4.03 -2.91
N LEU A 68 4.20 -3.29 -2.20
CA LEU A 68 3.75 -2.08 -1.50
C LEU A 68 3.27 -1.03 -2.50
N ALA A 69 2.10 -0.43 -2.23
CA ALA A 69 1.56 0.65 -3.05
C ALA A 69 2.37 1.95 -2.91
N VAL A 70 2.13 2.88 -3.84
CA VAL A 70 2.74 4.22 -3.86
C VAL A 70 2.33 5.06 -2.63
N PRO A 71 3.04 6.15 -2.29
CA PRO A 71 4.27 6.69 -2.92
C PRO A 71 5.50 5.78 -2.80
N PRO A 72 6.51 5.95 -3.68
CA PRO A 72 7.85 5.42 -3.45
C PRO A 72 8.39 5.85 -2.09
N LEU A 73 9.17 4.99 -1.43
CA LEU A 73 9.69 5.26 -0.07
C LEU A 73 10.63 6.47 -0.04
N GLU A 74 11.29 6.77 -1.15
CA GLU A 74 12.15 7.94 -1.34
C GLU A 74 11.38 9.26 -1.26
N ASP A 75 10.08 9.26 -1.57
CA ASP A 75 9.19 10.42 -1.45
C ASP A 75 8.63 10.59 -0.02
N VAL A 76 8.80 9.60 0.86
CA VAL A 76 8.26 9.64 2.24
C VAL A 76 9.09 10.53 3.15
N GLY A 77 10.41 10.57 2.95
CA GLY A 77 11.32 11.40 3.72
C GLY A 77 12.79 11.09 3.49
N PRO A 78 13.70 11.64 4.34
CA PRO A 78 15.12 11.34 4.29
C PRO A 78 15.43 9.84 4.43
N PRO A 79 16.64 9.38 4.05
CA PRO A 79 16.98 7.95 3.99
C PRO A 79 16.65 7.13 5.24
N GLN A 80 16.86 7.69 6.44
CA GLN A 80 16.55 7.02 7.71
C GLN A 80 15.04 6.81 7.90
N VAL A 81 14.24 7.80 7.48
CA VAL A 81 12.78 7.71 7.53
C VAL A 81 12.29 6.70 6.48
N ALA A 82 12.80 6.78 5.25
CA ALA A 82 12.45 5.82 4.20
C ALA A 82 12.74 4.37 4.62
N ALA A 83 13.91 4.12 5.25
CA ALA A 83 14.26 2.80 5.77
C ALA A 83 13.35 2.34 6.91
N GLU A 84 12.94 3.24 7.80
CA GLU A 84 11.98 2.93 8.87
C GLU A 84 10.61 2.55 8.29
N PHE A 85 10.11 3.31 7.32
CA PHE A 85 8.85 3.01 6.65
C PHE A 85 8.91 1.71 5.85
N ALA A 86 10.05 1.41 5.22
CA ALA A 86 10.27 0.12 4.58
C ALA A 86 10.14 -1.04 5.58
N ARG A 87 10.74 -0.91 6.75
CA ARG A 87 10.66 -1.91 7.82
C ARG A 87 9.22 -2.07 8.31
N ILE A 88 8.52 -0.97 8.60
CA ILE A 88 7.12 -1.01 9.06
C ILE A 88 6.23 -1.69 8.02
N ALA A 89 6.38 -1.34 6.74
CA ALA A 89 5.62 -1.97 5.67
C ALA A 89 5.88 -3.47 5.59
N ASN A 90 7.15 -3.88 5.63
CA ASN A 90 7.53 -5.29 5.55
C ASN A 90 7.03 -6.07 6.77
N ASP A 91 7.14 -5.52 7.97
CA ASP A 91 6.69 -6.16 9.21
C ASP A 91 5.16 -6.34 9.24
N GLU A 92 4.39 -5.45 8.63
CA GLU A 92 2.92 -5.58 8.56
C GLU A 92 2.46 -6.51 7.44
N MET A 93 3.25 -6.67 6.37
CA MET A 93 2.95 -7.59 5.27
C MET A 93 3.32 -9.05 5.57
N ALA A 94 4.26 -9.30 6.49
CA ALA A 94 4.79 -10.62 6.83
C ALA A 94 3.89 -11.40 7.82
#